data_AF-A0A952BGQ6-F1
#
_entry.id   AF-A0A952BGQ6-F1
#
_cell.length_a   1.000
_cell.length_b   1.000
_cell.length_c   1.000
_cell.angle_alpha   90.00
_cell.angle_beta   90.00
_cell.angle_gamma   90.00
#
_symmetry.space_group_name_H-M   'P 1'
#
loop_
_entity.id
_entity.type
_entity.pdbx_description
1 polymer ?
#
loop_
_entity_poly.entity_id
_entity_poly.type
_entity_poly.pdbx_seq_one_letter_code
_entity_poly.pdbx_strand_id
1 'polypeptide(L)'
;MKFRTKLIFLVVGVIIIPILVTAMVGYLRWFISSSDPSLSPAGFFEIRRWILEDLPEEVKEGYSASLRSSLPPKPGVIVFDLEDRILVSNIPGYEAGTRINPEKLLKSMIVEEGVRIAFEPVSIDGQRAGTVLLKLPENMGKLSGWSTLHEHFITPLLALVIFSTVMVTVILNSLNRSIVYLERATKKITDGELDFELTIKGRDEISSLTRSFETMRRALKGELEKRSRFLMGCIP
;
A
#
# COMPACT_ATOMS: atom_id res chain seq x y z
N MET A 1 16.40 -24.81 5.83
CA MET A 1 16.20 -24.62 4.38
C MET A 1 17.54 -24.63 3.71
N LYS A 2 17.66 -25.30 2.55
CA LYS A 2 18.88 -25.28 1.74
C LYS A 2 19.24 -23.84 1.35
N PHE A 3 20.53 -23.54 1.26
CA PHE A 3 21.05 -22.23 0.88
C PHE A 3 20.48 -21.79 -0.48
N ARG A 4 20.42 -22.72 -1.45
CA ARG A 4 19.78 -22.49 -2.75
C ARG A 4 18.32 -22.08 -2.61
N THR A 5 17.59 -22.70 -1.70
CA THR A 5 16.18 -22.36 -1.45
C THR A 5 16.04 -20.95 -0.87
N LYS A 6 16.93 -20.52 0.04
CA LYS A 6 16.93 -19.13 0.55
C LYS A 6 17.16 -18.11 -0.56
N LEU A 7 18.09 -18.39 -1.49
CA LEU A 7 18.33 -17.54 -2.66
C LEU A 7 17.12 -17.52 -3.61
N ILE A 8 16.49 -18.67 -3.87
CA ILE A 8 15.27 -18.74 -4.68
C ILE A 8 14.16 -17.90 -4.03
N PHE A 9 13.97 -17.99 -2.71
CA PHE A 9 12.98 -17.16 -2.01
C PHE A 9 13.29 -15.66 -2.09
N LEU A 10 14.56 -15.27 -2.09
CA LEU A 10 14.95 -13.88 -2.30
C LEU A 10 14.56 -13.42 -3.72
N VAL A 11 14.93 -14.17 -4.76
CA VAL A 11 14.62 -13.82 -6.15
C VAL A 11 13.12 -13.79 -6.40
N VAL A 12 12.40 -14.82 -5.96
CA VAL A 12 10.94 -14.92 -6.09
C VAL A 12 10.25 -13.82 -5.30
N GLY A 13 10.72 -13.53 -4.09
CA GLY A 13 10.18 -12.46 -3.25
C GLY A 13 10.33 -11.07 -3.88
N VAL A 14 11.49 -10.78 -4.48
CA VAL A 14 11.75 -9.51 -5.18
C VAL A 14 10.80 -9.31 -6.37
N ILE A 15 10.34 -10.38 -7.02
CA ILE A 15 9.39 -10.31 -8.13
C ILE A 15 7.94 -10.21 -7.61
N ILE A 16 7.57 -11.00 -6.61
CA ILE A 16 6.18 -11.12 -6.14
C ILE A 16 5.76 -9.95 -5.24
N ILE A 17 6.64 -9.46 -4.36
CA ILE A 17 6.29 -8.44 -3.37
C ILE A 17 5.85 -7.13 -4.00
N PRO A 18 6.52 -6.58 -5.03
CA PRO A 18 6.04 -5.39 -5.72
C PRO A 18 4.62 -5.55 -6.26
N ILE A 19 4.33 -6.71 -6.86
CA ILE A 19 3.02 -7.03 -7.43
C ILE A 19 1.97 -7.10 -6.33
N LEU A 20 2.28 -7.80 -5.24
CA LEU A 20 1.36 -7.99 -4.11
C LEU A 20 1.08 -6.67 -3.38
N VAL A 21 2.12 -5.85 -3.14
CA VAL A 21 1.98 -4.52 -2.53
C VAL A 21 1.16 -3.61 -3.42
N THR A 22 1.41 -3.61 -4.73
CA THR A 22 0.64 -2.80 -5.67
C THR A 22 -0.83 -3.22 -5.70
N ALA A 23 -1.10 -4.52 -5.75
CA ALA A 23 -2.45 -5.06 -5.69
C ALA A 23 -3.15 -4.73 -4.35
N MET A 24 -2.44 -4.83 -3.23
CA MET A 24 -2.95 -4.52 -1.89
C MET A 24 -3.27 -3.04 -1.73
N VAL A 25 -2.38 -2.15 -2.18
CA VAL A 25 -2.62 -0.70 -2.15
C VAL A 25 -3.81 -0.35 -3.06
N GLY A 26 -3.89 -0.96 -4.24
CA GLY A 26 -5.04 -0.81 -5.15
C GLY A 26 -6.35 -1.28 -4.50
N TYR A 27 -6.33 -2.44 -3.84
CA TYR A 27 -7.49 -2.98 -3.13
C TYR A 27 -7.91 -2.10 -1.95
N LEU A 28 -6.96 -1.64 -1.12
CA LEU A 28 -7.24 -0.74 -0.01
C LEU A 28 -7.84 0.59 -0.51
N ARG A 29 -7.31 1.15 -1.60
CA ARG A 29 -7.88 2.34 -2.24
C ARG A 29 -9.29 2.10 -2.73
N TRP A 30 -9.51 0.98 -3.43
CA TRP A 30 -10.84 0.60 -3.91
C TRP A 30 -11.81 0.45 -2.74
N PHE A 31 -11.42 -0.26 -1.68
CA PHE A 31 -12.25 -0.46 -0.49
C PHE A 31 -12.58 0.85 0.23
N ILE A 32 -11.60 1.72 0.44
CA ILE A 32 -11.81 3.06 1.03
C ILE A 32 -12.69 3.93 0.12
N SER A 33 -12.50 3.86 -1.20
CA SER A 33 -13.28 4.62 -2.19
C SER A 33 -14.71 4.10 -2.35
N SER A 34 -14.94 2.79 -2.32
CA SER A 34 -16.27 2.17 -2.42
C SER A 34 -17.15 2.46 -1.20
N SER A 35 -16.57 3.04 -0.15
CA SER A 35 -17.29 3.51 1.03
C SER A 35 -17.97 4.88 0.81
N ASP A 36 -17.68 5.60 -0.29
CA ASP A 36 -18.35 6.86 -0.64
C ASP A 36 -19.19 6.74 -1.94
N PRO A 37 -20.52 6.67 -1.86
CA PRO A 37 -21.44 6.56 -3.01
C PRO A 37 -21.32 7.70 -4.04
N SER A 38 -20.72 8.84 -3.65
CA SER A 38 -20.50 10.02 -4.51
C SER A 38 -19.54 9.76 -5.70
N LEU A 39 -18.86 8.61 -5.70
CA LEU A 39 -17.80 8.25 -6.65
C LEU A 39 -18.25 7.26 -7.74
N SER A 40 -19.52 6.83 -7.76
CA SER A 40 -20.00 5.90 -8.79
C SER A 40 -20.39 6.64 -10.08
N PRO A 41 -20.05 6.11 -11.27
CA PRO A 41 -20.54 6.66 -12.53
C PRO A 41 -22.07 6.77 -12.58
N ALA A 42 -22.78 5.82 -11.97
CA ALA A 42 -24.23 5.82 -11.85
C ALA A 42 -24.77 7.05 -11.09
N GLY A 43 -24.15 7.40 -9.95
CA GLY A 43 -24.53 8.59 -9.18
C GLY A 43 -24.35 9.88 -10.00
N PHE A 44 -23.29 9.98 -10.80
CA PHE A 44 -23.08 11.13 -11.68
C PHE A 44 -24.19 11.28 -12.74
N PHE A 45 -24.61 10.17 -13.35
CA PHE A 45 -25.71 10.15 -14.31
C PHE A 45 -27.05 10.49 -13.67
N GLU A 46 -27.32 10.02 -12.46
CA GLU A 46 -28.54 10.34 -11.72
C GLU A 46 -28.66 11.83 -11.42
N ILE A 47 -27.59 12.48 -10.97
CA ILE A 47 -27.59 13.93 -10.71
C ILE A 47 -27.76 14.71 -12.00
N ARG A 48 -27.04 14.33 -13.06
CA ARG A 48 -27.14 15.03 -14.34
C ARG A 48 -28.56 14.93 -14.91
N ARG A 49 -29.22 13.78 -14.75
CA ARG A 49 -30.63 13.62 -15.09
C ARG A 49 -31.51 14.53 -14.23
N TRP A 50 -31.33 14.51 -12.91
CA TRP A 50 -32.08 15.36 -11.98
C TRP A 50 -31.93 16.87 -12.27
N ILE A 51 -30.70 17.35 -12.55
CA ILE A 51 -30.44 18.76 -12.89
C ILE A 51 -31.15 19.19 -14.18
N LEU A 52 -31.23 18.29 -15.17
CA LEU A 52 -31.75 18.62 -16.51
C LEU A 52 -33.26 18.38 -16.63
N GLU A 53 -33.81 17.40 -15.93
CA GLU A 53 -35.21 16.94 -16.07
C GLU A 53 -36.07 17.40 -14.89
N ASP A 54 -35.66 17.11 -13.66
CA ASP A 54 -36.50 17.32 -12.47
C ASP A 54 -36.42 18.77 -11.95
N LEU A 55 -35.20 19.32 -11.89
CA LEU A 55 -34.97 20.65 -11.30
C LEU A 55 -35.70 21.79 -12.03
N PRO A 56 -35.77 21.87 -13.38
CA PRO A 56 -36.48 22.95 -14.06
C PRO A 56 -38.00 22.91 -13.85
N GLU A 57 -38.60 21.71 -13.72
CA GLU A 57 -40.04 21.57 -13.45
C GLU A 57 -40.38 22.02 -12.02
N GLU A 58 -39.58 21.60 -11.03
CA GLU A 58 -39.83 21.97 -9.64
C GLU A 58 -39.59 23.46 -9.35
N VAL A 59 -38.68 24.10 -10.10
CA VAL A 59 -38.49 25.56 -10.05
C VAL A 59 -39.66 26.31 -10.70
N LYS A 60 -40.31 25.74 -11.74
CA LYS A 60 -41.52 26.31 -12.38
C LYS A 60 -42.75 26.27 -11.46
N GLU A 61 -42.91 25.22 -10.66
CA GLU A 61 -44.09 25.01 -9.79
C GLU A 61 -44.14 25.89 -8.54
N GLY A 62 -43.12 26.73 -8.31
CA GLY A 62 -43.07 27.63 -7.18
C GLY A 62 -42.49 26.94 -5.95
N TYR A 63 -41.19 27.13 -5.77
CA TYR A 63 -40.35 26.68 -4.64
C TYR A 63 -41.12 26.15 -3.42
N SER A 64 -41.33 24.83 -3.40
CA SER A 64 -42.08 24.15 -2.34
C SER A 64 -41.17 23.21 -1.52
N ALA A 65 -41.66 22.75 -0.36
CA ALA A 65 -40.97 21.75 0.46
C ALA A 65 -40.65 20.45 -0.30
N SER A 66 -41.28 20.19 -1.45
CA SER A 66 -40.99 19.08 -2.37
C SER A 66 -39.57 19.10 -2.95
N LEU A 67 -38.97 20.29 -3.13
CA LEU A 67 -37.61 20.44 -3.66
C LEU A 67 -36.54 19.83 -2.73
N ARG A 68 -36.84 19.71 -1.43
CA ARG A 68 -35.95 19.04 -0.47
C ARG A 68 -36.01 17.52 -0.56
N SER A 69 -37.13 16.96 -1.02
CA SER A 69 -37.30 15.51 -1.15
C SER A 69 -36.77 14.93 -2.47
N SER A 70 -36.61 15.77 -3.50
CA SER A 70 -36.07 15.37 -4.81
C SER A 70 -34.54 15.40 -4.87
N LEU A 71 -33.88 16.07 -3.92
CA LEU A 71 -32.42 16.14 -3.84
C LEU A 71 -31.79 14.74 -3.79
N PRO A 72 -30.80 14.45 -4.66
CA PRO A 72 -30.02 13.23 -4.55
C PRO A 72 -29.27 13.23 -3.20
N PRO A 73 -29.17 12.07 -2.51
CA PRO A 73 -28.55 11.99 -1.19
C PRO A 73 -27.05 12.31 -1.21
N LYS A 74 -26.36 12.07 -2.34
CA LYS A 74 -24.95 12.42 -2.59
C LYS A 74 -24.74 12.62 -4.09
N PRO A 75 -23.76 13.44 -4.51
CA PRO A 75 -22.87 14.32 -3.77
C PRO A 75 -23.57 15.60 -3.31
N GLY A 76 -22.82 16.50 -2.68
CA GLY A 76 -23.32 17.79 -2.22
C GLY A 76 -23.82 18.67 -3.39
N VAL A 77 -25.02 19.20 -3.31
CA VAL A 77 -25.66 20.08 -4.29
C VAL A 77 -26.19 21.30 -3.53
N ILE A 78 -25.92 22.49 -4.07
CA ILE A 78 -26.56 23.75 -3.65
C ILE A 78 -27.17 24.42 -4.88
N VAL A 79 -28.44 24.80 -4.79
CA VAL A 79 -29.15 25.52 -5.85
C VAL A 79 -29.36 26.97 -5.43
N PHE A 80 -29.01 27.90 -6.31
CA PHE A 80 -29.14 29.35 -6.12
C PHE A 80 -30.19 29.95 -7.04
N ASP A 81 -30.95 30.89 -6.49
CA ASP A 81 -31.83 31.82 -7.21
C ASP A 81 -31.01 32.95 -7.88
N LEU A 82 -31.65 33.73 -8.75
CA LEU A 82 -31.07 34.92 -9.39
C LEU A 82 -30.66 36.02 -8.38
N GLU A 83 -31.19 35.99 -7.16
CA GLU A 83 -30.87 36.93 -6.09
C GLU A 83 -29.78 36.45 -5.11
N ASP A 84 -29.03 35.40 -5.47
CA ASP A 84 -27.98 34.78 -4.65
C ASP A 84 -28.52 34.16 -3.34
N ARG A 85 -29.77 33.69 -3.36
CA ARG A 85 -30.39 32.97 -2.24
C ARG A 85 -30.27 31.47 -2.47
N ILE A 86 -29.87 30.74 -1.42
CA ILE A 86 -29.88 29.28 -1.44
C ILE A 86 -31.34 28.82 -1.44
N LEU A 87 -31.74 28.15 -2.50
CA LEU A 87 -33.08 27.58 -2.66
C LEU A 87 -33.16 26.24 -1.94
N VAL A 88 -32.15 25.41 -2.18
CA VAL A 88 -32.06 24.09 -1.57
C VAL A 88 -30.61 23.64 -1.52
N SER A 89 -30.27 22.89 -0.47
CA SER A 89 -28.95 22.35 -0.23
C SER A 89 -29.06 21.04 0.54
N ASN A 90 -28.29 20.03 0.13
CA ASN A 90 -28.08 18.80 0.90
C ASN A 90 -26.74 18.82 1.65
N ILE A 91 -26.05 19.97 1.66
CA ILE A 91 -24.77 20.17 2.35
C ILE A 91 -25.03 20.76 3.74
N PRO A 92 -24.59 20.09 4.84
CA PRO A 92 -24.71 20.62 6.19
C PRO A 92 -24.06 22.00 6.31
N GLY A 93 -24.74 22.94 6.98
CA GLY A 93 -24.26 24.32 7.17
C GLY A 93 -24.71 25.32 6.11
N TYR A 94 -25.38 24.87 5.04
CA TYR A 94 -25.96 25.72 4.01
C TYR A 94 -27.47 25.54 3.99
N GLU A 95 -28.20 26.41 4.68
CA GLU A 95 -29.66 26.31 4.78
C GLU A 95 -30.39 27.12 3.70
N ALA A 96 -31.54 26.60 3.27
CA ALA A 96 -32.44 27.29 2.34
C ALA A 96 -32.88 28.65 2.91
N GLY A 97 -32.93 29.67 2.05
CA GLY A 97 -33.22 31.06 2.41
C GLY A 97 -32.00 31.90 2.78
N THR A 98 -30.83 31.28 3.01
CA THR A 98 -29.61 32.02 3.31
C THR A 98 -29.10 32.74 2.05
N ARG A 99 -28.81 34.04 2.17
CA ARG A 99 -28.25 34.83 1.07
C ARG A 99 -26.74 34.78 1.11
N ILE A 100 -26.12 34.14 0.12
CA ILE A 100 -24.67 34.00 0.01
C ILE A 100 -24.28 34.19 -1.45
N ASN A 101 -23.32 35.08 -1.69
CA ASN A 101 -22.77 35.27 -3.02
C ASN A 101 -22.09 33.95 -3.51
N PRO A 102 -22.53 33.37 -4.64
CA PRO A 102 -22.03 32.08 -5.14
C PRO A 102 -20.53 32.08 -5.44
N GLU A 103 -19.97 33.19 -5.93
CA GLU A 103 -18.54 33.30 -6.24
C GLU A 103 -17.68 33.33 -4.98
N LYS A 104 -18.15 34.04 -3.94
CA LYS A 104 -17.47 34.10 -2.65
C LYS A 104 -17.51 32.74 -1.95
N LEU A 105 -18.66 32.06 -2.02
CA LEU A 105 -18.82 30.72 -1.46
C LEU A 105 -17.95 29.69 -2.17
N LEU A 106 -17.89 29.75 -3.50
CA LEU A 106 -16.99 28.93 -4.30
C LEU A 106 -15.54 29.08 -3.82
N LYS A 107 -15.10 30.33 -3.64
CA LYS A 107 -13.73 30.62 -3.23
C LYS A 107 -13.43 30.06 -1.84
N SER A 108 -14.35 30.17 -0.88
CA SER A 108 -14.16 29.56 0.45
C SER A 108 -14.15 28.03 0.38
N MET A 109 -15.06 27.40 -0.38
CA MET A 109 -15.08 25.94 -0.50
C MET A 109 -13.83 25.36 -1.20
N ILE A 110 -13.31 26.05 -2.23
CA ILE A 110 -12.07 25.63 -2.92
C ILE A 110 -10.85 25.80 -2.00
N VAL A 111 -10.76 26.91 -1.27
CA VAL A 111 -9.57 27.27 -0.48
C VAL A 111 -9.54 26.59 0.89
N GLU A 112 -10.70 26.46 1.55
CA GLU A 112 -10.80 25.94 2.93
C GLU A 112 -11.10 24.44 2.96
N GLU A 113 -11.91 23.92 2.03
CA GLU A 113 -12.29 22.49 2.00
C GLU A 113 -11.60 21.69 0.88
N GLY A 114 -10.82 22.32 -0.01
CA GLY A 114 -10.16 21.63 -1.13
C GLY A 114 -11.13 21.05 -2.17
N VAL A 115 -12.39 21.50 -2.15
CA VAL A 115 -13.48 20.95 -2.96
C VAL A 115 -13.45 21.48 -4.39
N ARG A 116 -13.62 20.60 -5.39
CA ARG A 116 -13.87 21.03 -6.78
C ARG A 116 -15.37 21.25 -6.96
N ILE A 117 -15.76 22.33 -7.63
CA ILE A 117 -17.19 22.67 -7.84
C ILE A 117 -17.45 22.90 -9.32
N ALA A 118 -18.55 22.34 -9.84
CA ALA A 118 -19.05 22.64 -11.18
C ALA A 118 -20.26 23.58 -11.09
N PHE A 119 -20.30 24.55 -11.99
CA PHE A 119 -21.44 25.44 -12.21
C PHE A 119 -22.23 24.92 -13.39
N GLU A 120 -23.48 24.53 -13.16
CA GLU A 120 -24.44 24.34 -14.24
C GLU A 120 -25.53 25.42 -14.14
N PRO A 121 -25.66 26.31 -15.14
CA PRO A 121 -26.74 27.28 -15.15
C PRO A 121 -28.06 26.55 -15.42
N VAL A 122 -29.03 26.74 -14.53
CA VAL A 122 -30.38 26.22 -14.74
C VAL A 122 -31.11 27.19 -15.63
N SER A 123 -31.54 26.72 -16.80
CA SER A 123 -32.30 27.54 -17.76
C SER A 123 -33.70 26.98 -17.90
N ILE A 124 -34.70 27.84 -17.69
CA ILE A 124 -36.11 27.56 -17.91
C ILE A 124 -36.53 28.27 -19.19
N ASP A 125 -36.99 27.53 -20.19
CA ASP A 125 -37.48 28.07 -21.47
C ASP A 125 -36.47 29.03 -22.14
N GLY A 126 -35.17 28.75 -21.98
CA GLY A 126 -34.08 29.56 -22.53
C GLY A 126 -33.67 30.79 -21.69
N GLN A 127 -34.35 31.07 -20.58
CA GLN A 127 -33.97 32.09 -19.61
C GLN A 127 -33.30 31.48 -18.39
N ARG A 128 -32.21 32.09 -17.92
CA ARG A 128 -31.49 31.64 -16.72
C ARG A 128 -32.40 31.81 -15.51
N ALA A 129 -32.73 30.71 -14.84
CA ALA A 129 -33.57 30.68 -13.65
C ALA A 129 -32.75 30.52 -12.36
N GLY A 130 -31.54 29.98 -12.45
CA GLY A 130 -30.71 29.75 -11.28
C GLY A 130 -29.34 29.19 -11.61
N THR A 131 -28.61 28.79 -10.58
CA THR A 131 -27.28 28.19 -10.69
C THR A 131 -27.16 27.03 -9.72
N VAL A 132 -26.69 25.88 -10.21
CA VAL A 132 -26.40 24.72 -9.36
C VAL A 132 -24.90 24.66 -9.11
N LEU A 133 -24.52 24.57 -7.84
CA LEU A 133 -23.18 24.20 -7.39
C LEU A 133 -23.18 22.72 -7.04
N LEU A 134 -22.35 21.96 -7.76
CA LEU A 134 -22.10 20.56 -7.46
C LEU A 134 -20.75 20.43 -6.74
N LYS A 135 -20.76 19.96 -5.49
CA LYS A 135 -19.54 19.58 -4.75
C LYS A 135 -18.98 18.29 -5.35
N LEU A 136 -17.94 18.39 -6.16
CA LEU A 136 -17.19 17.24 -6.63
C LEU A 136 -16.20 16.77 -5.55
N PRO A 137 -16.07 15.45 -5.34
CA PRO A 137 -15.12 14.92 -4.39
C PRO A 137 -13.68 15.29 -4.79
N GLU A 138 -12.86 15.63 -3.81
CA GLU A 138 -11.45 16.01 -3.96
C GLU A 138 -10.64 15.01 -4.81
N ASN A 139 -11.01 13.72 -4.72
CA ASN A 139 -10.34 12.62 -5.42
C ASN A 139 -10.59 12.57 -6.94
N MET A 140 -11.62 13.24 -7.48
CA MET A 140 -11.85 13.31 -8.92
C MET A 140 -10.76 14.15 -9.63
N GLY A 141 -10.07 15.01 -8.89
CA GLY A 141 -8.99 15.87 -9.38
C GLY A 141 -7.59 15.29 -9.38
N LYS A 142 -7.38 14.12 -8.76
CA LYS A 142 -6.09 13.38 -8.81
C LYS A 142 -5.83 12.69 -10.15
N LEU A 143 -6.55 13.08 -11.20
CA LEU A 143 -6.17 12.85 -12.60
C LEU A 143 -4.99 13.76 -13.05
N SER A 144 -4.17 14.26 -12.12
CA SER A 144 -2.86 14.83 -12.46
C SER A 144 -1.84 13.70 -12.39
N GLY A 145 -1.31 13.30 -13.56
CA GLY A 145 -0.42 12.15 -13.71
C GLY A 145 0.84 12.16 -12.82
N TRP A 146 1.18 13.30 -12.22
CA TRP A 146 2.34 13.45 -11.35
C TRP A 146 2.14 12.86 -9.93
N SER A 147 0.93 12.87 -9.39
CA SER A 147 0.64 12.30 -8.06
C SER A 147 0.43 10.78 -8.11
N THR A 148 -0.18 10.28 -9.18
CA THR A 148 -0.39 8.85 -9.39
C THR A 148 0.91 8.11 -9.72
N LEU A 149 1.82 8.71 -10.50
CA LEU A 149 3.12 8.10 -10.80
C LEU A 149 3.96 7.90 -9.52
N HIS A 150 4.10 8.91 -8.67
CA HIS A 150 4.88 8.74 -7.43
C HIS A 150 4.31 7.64 -6.53
N GLU A 151 2.99 7.62 -6.35
CA GLU A 151 2.32 6.65 -5.49
C GLU A 151 2.40 5.21 -6.01
N HIS A 152 2.33 5.00 -7.32
CA HIS A 152 2.40 3.66 -7.94
C HIS A 152 3.82 3.12 -8.06
N PHE A 153 4.85 3.96 -8.13
CA PHE A 153 6.24 3.51 -8.29
C PHE A 153 7.03 3.47 -6.97
N ILE A 154 6.83 4.45 -6.07
CA ILE A 154 7.66 4.58 -4.87
C ILE A 154 7.28 3.57 -3.80
N THR A 155 5.98 3.31 -3.61
CA THR A 155 5.48 2.36 -2.62
C THR A 155 6.03 0.94 -2.85
N PRO A 156 5.91 0.33 -4.06
CA PRO A 156 6.49 -0.99 -4.30
C PRO A 156 8.02 -0.97 -4.30
N LEU A 157 8.67 0.12 -4.73
CA LEU A 157 10.13 0.26 -4.69
C LEU A 157 10.65 0.23 -3.25
N LEU A 158 10.03 0.99 -2.35
CA LEU A 158 10.39 1.02 -0.94
C LEU A 158 10.20 -0.34 -0.28
N ALA A 159 9.07 -1.00 -0.55
CA ALA A 159 8.79 -2.35 -0.05
C ALA A 159 9.83 -3.37 -0.54
N LEU A 160 10.25 -3.28 -1.81
CA LEU A 160 11.31 -4.12 -2.38
C LEU A 160 12.64 -3.90 -1.68
N VAL A 161 13.04 -2.64 -1.48
CA VAL A 161 14.29 -2.30 -0.78
C VAL A 161 14.28 -2.88 0.64
N ILE A 162 13.21 -2.65 1.40
CA ILE A 162 13.08 -3.16 2.77
C ILE A 162 13.16 -4.69 2.79
N PHE A 163 12.39 -5.38 1.94
CA PHE A 163 12.41 -6.84 1.87
C PHE A 163 13.79 -7.39 1.50
N SER A 164 14.41 -6.80 0.48
CA SER A 164 15.74 -7.18 0.01
C SER A 164 16.78 -7.03 1.13
N THR A 165 16.81 -5.88 1.79
CA THR A 165 17.71 -5.64 2.93
C THR A 165 17.53 -6.68 4.02
N VAL A 166 16.29 -6.91 4.48
CA VAL A 166 16.00 -7.89 5.54
C VAL A 166 16.47 -9.28 5.14
N MET A 167 16.14 -9.74 3.93
CA MET A 167 16.47 -11.10 3.52
C MET A 167 17.98 -11.29 3.31
N VAL A 168 18.67 -10.31 2.75
CA VAL A 168 20.14 -10.32 2.62
C VAL A 168 20.79 -10.42 4.00
N THR A 169 20.36 -9.61 4.97
CA THR A 169 20.91 -9.64 6.33
C THR A 169 20.71 -11.01 7.00
N VAL A 170 19.53 -11.63 6.83
CA VAL A 170 19.26 -12.98 7.38
C VAL A 170 20.17 -14.03 6.76
N ILE A 171 20.39 -13.99 5.44
CA ILE A 171 21.26 -14.93 4.74
C ILE A 171 22.72 -14.76 5.19
N LEU A 172 23.23 -13.53 5.18
CA LEU A 172 24.61 -13.23 5.56
C LEU A 172 24.91 -13.60 7.01
N ASN A 173 24.02 -13.27 7.95
CA ASN A 173 24.21 -13.63 9.36
C ASN A 173 24.25 -15.15 9.57
N SER A 174 23.39 -15.88 8.86
CA SER A 174 23.38 -17.35 8.90
C SER A 174 24.68 -17.95 8.35
N LEU A 175 25.19 -17.42 7.24
CA LEU A 175 26.43 -17.88 6.63
C LEU A 175 27.64 -17.55 7.50
N ASN A 176 27.79 -16.29 7.89
CA ASN A 176 28.94 -15.81 8.65
C ASN A 176 29.10 -16.57 9.97
N ARG A 177 27.99 -16.80 10.70
CA ARG A 177 28.01 -17.60 11.92
C ARG A 177 28.55 -19.01 11.69
N SER A 178 28.19 -19.62 10.56
CA SER A 178 28.59 -20.99 10.23
C SER A 178 30.05 -21.07 9.76
N ILE A 179 30.49 -20.08 8.99
CA ILE A 179 31.88 -19.95 8.53
C ILE A 179 32.81 -19.74 9.73
N VAL A 180 32.52 -18.76 10.60
CA VAL A 180 33.31 -18.50 11.82
C VAL A 180 33.34 -19.72 12.74
N TYR A 181 32.25 -20.47 12.82
CA TYR A 181 32.21 -21.71 13.59
C TYR A 181 33.16 -22.78 13.04
N LEU A 182 33.14 -23.02 11.72
CA LEU A 182 34.06 -23.96 11.08
C LEU A 182 35.52 -23.48 11.11
N GLU A 183 35.76 -22.18 10.97
CA GLU A 183 37.09 -21.57 11.09
C GLU A 183 37.70 -21.85 12.46
N ARG A 184 36.96 -21.58 13.54
CA ARG A 184 37.40 -21.86 14.91
C ARG A 184 37.70 -23.33 15.15
N ALA A 185 36.85 -24.22 14.63
CA ALA A 185 37.07 -25.65 14.76
C ALA A 185 38.29 -26.11 13.96
N THR A 186 38.49 -25.59 12.76
CA THR A 186 39.67 -25.88 11.95
C THR A 186 40.94 -25.42 12.66
N LYS A 187 40.91 -24.24 13.29
CA LYS A 187 42.03 -23.76 14.11
C LYS A 187 42.37 -24.70 15.27
N LYS A 188 41.38 -25.21 16.00
CA LYS A 188 41.61 -26.21 17.05
C LYS A 188 42.27 -27.48 16.50
N ILE A 189 41.85 -27.95 15.32
CA ILE A 189 42.45 -29.10 14.64
C ILE A 189 43.91 -28.82 14.30
N THR A 190 44.23 -27.64 13.75
CA THR A 190 45.61 -27.27 13.41
C THR A 190 46.48 -27.10 14.65
N ASP A 191 45.90 -26.67 15.78
CA ASP A 191 46.59 -26.53 17.06
C ASP A 191 46.78 -27.90 17.76
N GLY A 192 46.30 -29.00 17.17
CA GLY A 192 46.42 -30.36 17.69
C GLY A 192 45.36 -30.74 18.73
N GLU A 193 44.46 -29.82 19.06
CA GLU A 193 43.31 -30.07 19.94
C GLU A 193 42.24 -30.86 19.19
N LEU A 194 42.28 -32.19 19.29
CA LEU A 194 41.30 -33.06 18.62
C LEU A 194 40.20 -33.57 19.55
N ASP A 195 40.24 -33.27 20.85
CA ASP A 195 39.23 -33.76 21.80
C ASP A 195 38.02 -32.83 21.92
N PHE A 196 37.38 -32.57 20.79
CA PHE A 196 36.13 -31.83 20.69
C PHE A 196 35.25 -32.42 19.60
N GLU A 197 33.96 -32.07 19.59
CA GLU A 197 33.02 -32.50 18.55
C GLU A 197 32.35 -31.33 17.86
N LEU A 198 32.18 -31.42 16.54
CA LEU A 198 31.40 -30.46 15.78
C LEU A 198 29.90 -30.75 15.93
N THR A 199 29.17 -29.82 16.57
CA THR A 199 27.70 -29.85 16.56
C THR A 199 27.16 -29.59 15.14
N ILE A 200 26.52 -30.59 14.55
CA ILE A 200 25.87 -30.48 13.24
C ILE A 200 24.46 -29.92 13.43
N LYS A 201 24.21 -28.70 12.93
CA LYS A 201 22.89 -28.07 12.97
C LYS A 201 22.30 -28.00 11.57
N GLY A 202 21.06 -28.47 11.41
CA GLY A 202 20.30 -28.38 10.16
C GLY A 202 20.48 -29.58 9.22
N ARG A 203 19.91 -29.43 8.02
CA ARG A 203 19.92 -30.42 6.92
C ARG A 203 20.23 -29.74 5.57
N ASP A 204 20.98 -28.65 5.61
CA ASP A 204 21.39 -27.86 4.46
C ASP A 204 22.85 -28.16 4.05
N GLU A 205 23.32 -27.47 3.02
CA GLU A 205 24.67 -27.61 2.46
C GLU A 205 25.76 -27.36 3.50
N ILE A 206 25.52 -26.43 4.44
CA ILE A 206 26.44 -26.13 5.54
C ILE A 206 26.49 -27.29 6.54
N SER A 207 25.35 -27.89 6.87
CA SER A 207 25.32 -29.07 7.74
C SER A 207 26.03 -30.27 7.11
N SER A 208 25.94 -30.41 5.78
CA SER A 208 26.68 -31.43 5.02
C SER A 208 28.18 -31.16 5.08
N LEU A 209 28.61 -29.91 4.90
CA LEU A 209 30.02 -29.52 5.02
C LEU A 209 30.55 -29.78 6.43
N THR A 210 29.77 -29.42 7.46
CA THR A 210 30.12 -29.66 8.87
C THR A 210 30.31 -31.15 9.16
N ARG A 211 29.48 -32.03 8.58
CA ARG A 211 29.66 -33.49 8.67
C ARG A 211 30.98 -33.93 8.05
N SER A 212 31.32 -33.42 6.85
CA SER A 212 32.59 -33.76 6.20
C SER A 212 33.79 -33.34 7.03
N PHE A 213 33.75 -32.15 7.64
CA PHE A 213 34.79 -31.69 8.57
C PHE A 213 34.90 -32.57 9.83
N GLU A 214 33.77 -33.01 10.39
CA GLU A 214 33.78 -33.89 11.56
C GLU A 214 34.38 -35.27 11.23
N THR A 215 34.06 -35.82 10.06
CA THR A 215 34.67 -37.06 9.57
C THR A 215 36.19 -36.91 9.42
N MET A 216 36.65 -35.78 8.85
CA MET A 216 38.08 -35.47 8.72
C MET A 216 38.77 -35.39 10.09
N ARG A 217 38.18 -34.65 11.04
CA ARG A 217 38.71 -34.53 12.41
C ARG A 217 38.84 -35.89 13.11
N ARG A 218 37.80 -36.73 13.00
CA ARG A 218 37.79 -38.09 13.60
C ARG A 218 38.88 -38.99 13.00
N ALA A 219 39.08 -38.92 11.68
CA ALA A 219 40.14 -39.68 11.01
C ALA A 219 41.53 -39.29 11.54
N LEU A 220 41.81 -37.99 11.63
CA LEU A 220 43.07 -37.47 12.18
C LEU A 220 43.29 -37.91 13.63
N LYS A 221 42.25 -37.83 14.48
CA LYS A 221 42.33 -38.28 15.88
C LYS A 221 42.67 -39.77 15.95
N GLY A 222 41.99 -40.60 15.17
CA GLY A 222 42.22 -42.04 15.12
C GLY A 222 43.63 -42.41 14.63
N GLU A 223 44.19 -41.67 13.67
CA GLU A 223 45.58 -41.88 13.23
C GLU A 223 46.60 -41.52 14.31
N LEU A 224 46.40 -40.42 15.02
CA LEU A 224 47.28 -40.01 16.13
C LEU A 224 47.24 -41.01 17.29
N GLU A 225 46.07 -41.50 17.68
CA GLU A 225 45.92 -42.52 18.72
C GLU A 225 46.59 -43.85 18.33
N LYS A 226 46.46 -44.27 17.06
CA LYS A 226 47.14 -45.47 16.55
C LYS A 226 48.66 -45.32 16.61
N ARG A 227 49.20 -44.17 16.19
CA ARG A 227 50.65 -43.88 16.27
C ARG A 227 51.13 -43.87 17.72
N SER A 228 50.39 -43.24 18.64
CA SER A 228 50.72 -43.21 20.06
C SER A 228 50.75 -44.61 20.68
N ARG A 229 49.73 -45.44 20.42
CA ARG A 229 49.71 -46.84 20.88
C ARG A 229 50.87 -47.67 20.33
N PHE A 230 51.22 -47.48 19.06
CA PHE A 230 52.36 -48.16 18.45
C PHE A 230 53.67 -47.79 19.16
N LEU A 231 53.90 -46.50 19.43
CA LEU A 231 55.10 -46.04 20.14
C LEU A 231 55.16 -46.55 21.58
N MET A 232 54.04 -46.61 22.30
CA MET A 232 54.00 -47.18 23.66
C MET A 232 54.26 -48.68 23.69
N GLY A 233 53.88 -49.44 22.66
CA GLY A 233 54.14 -50.89 22.57
C GLY A 233 55.58 -51.24 22.16
N CYS A 234 56.36 -50.29 21.63
CA CYS A 234 57.73 -50.49 21.16
C CYS A 234 58.81 -50.06 22.15
N ILE A 235 58.46 -49.58 23.34
CA ILE A 235 59.40 -49.25 24.41
C ILE A 235 59.38 -50.41 25.42
N PRO A 236 60.42 -51.27 25.47
CA PRO A 236 60.50 -52.41 26.40
C PRO A 236 60.72 -51.97 27.85
#